data_AF-A0A8D8EUE7-F1
#
_entry.id   AF-A0A8D8EUE7-F1
#
_cell.length_a   1.000
_cell.length_b   1.000
_cell.length_c   1.000
_cell.angle_alpha   90.00
_cell.angle_beta   90.00
_cell.angle_gamma   90.00
#
_symmetry.space_group_name_H-M   'P 1'
#
loop_
_entity.id
_entity.type
_entity.pdbx_description
1 polymer ?
#
loop_
_entity_poly.entity_id
_entity_poly.type
_entity_poly.pdbx_seq_one_letter_code
_entity_poly.pdbx_strand_id
1 'polypeptide(L)'
;MDNYSFQDVLGTSATISTVLQFLTGSVICHRYIRKKSTGETSGFPFVSGFLSCFLWLKYGMLTQEHVVIFVNIIGSVLFFSYVLVYFTFSINKRIVIRQFLGACVFIMLCTIYTTYESNKEKAVNVSGLVCCCVGVLFFASPFTKLAHVIHTKNTESLPFPIIIASFFVSLQWFIYGLLIEDKFIQVPNLLGCLLSAIQLMLYVIYPSRSTYSVGPAYQQLRTEEILA
;
A
#
# COMPACT_ATOMS: atom_id res chain seq x y z
N MET A 1 32.77 10.07 9.36
CA MET A 1 32.59 8.76 8.68
C MET A 1 31.33 8.03 9.15
N ASP A 2 30.68 8.47 10.24
CA ASP A 2 29.52 7.79 10.83
C ASP A 2 28.19 8.00 10.11
N ASN A 3 27.97 9.16 9.47
CA ASN A 3 26.70 9.46 8.79
C ASN A 3 26.45 8.61 7.54
N TYR A 4 27.49 8.31 6.75
CA TYR A 4 27.37 7.45 5.56
C TYR A 4 27.00 6.01 5.95
N SER A 5 27.65 5.47 6.99
CA SER A 5 27.33 4.13 7.50
C SER A 5 25.90 4.07 8.05
N PHE A 6 25.45 5.12 8.76
CA PHE A 6 24.08 5.18 9.26
C PHE A 6 23.04 5.25 8.12
N GLN A 7 23.29 6.05 7.08
CA GLN A 7 22.44 6.14 5.91
C GLN A 7 22.29 4.79 5.20
N ASP A 8 23.38 4.06 5.01
CA ASP A 8 23.38 2.75 4.34
C ASP A 8 22.62 1.70 5.15
N VAL A 9 22.84 1.65 6.46
CA VAL A 9 22.12 0.75 7.37
C VAL A 9 20.64 1.06 7.38
N LEU A 10 20.27 2.35 7.46
CA LEU A 10 18.89 2.78 7.44
C LEU A 10 18.22 2.45 6.10
N GLY A 11 18.86 2.79 4.98
CA GLY A 11 18.36 2.49 3.63
C GLY A 11 18.17 0.99 3.39
N THR A 12 19.10 0.17 3.88
CA THR A 12 18.98 -1.29 3.83
C THR A 12 17.80 -1.77 4.67
N SER A 13 17.66 -1.27 5.91
CA SER A 13 16.56 -1.64 6.78
C SER A 13 15.19 -1.23 6.21
N ALA A 14 15.10 -0.04 5.62
CA ALA A 14 13.89 0.48 4.98
C ALA A 14 13.50 -0.40 3.79
N THR A 15 14.49 -0.75 2.96
CA THR A 15 14.31 -1.68 1.84
C THR A 15 13.76 -3.02 2.29
N ILE A 16 14.37 -3.65 3.32
CA ILE A 16 13.92 -4.94 3.84
C ILE A 16 12.48 -4.84 4.34
N SER A 17 12.17 -3.85 5.18
CA SER A 17 10.82 -3.64 5.70
C SER A 17 9.79 -3.45 4.59
N THR A 18 10.10 -2.62 3.58
CA THR A 18 9.22 -2.37 2.44
C THR A 18 9.02 -3.62 1.58
N VAL A 19 10.07 -4.40 1.31
CA VAL A 19 9.95 -5.66 0.57
C VAL A 19 9.09 -6.67 1.32
N LEU A 20 9.26 -6.80 2.64
CA LEU A 20 8.39 -7.63 3.48
C LEU A 20 6.93 -7.19 3.39
N GLN A 21 6.68 -5.87 3.37
CA GLN A 21 5.34 -5.33 3.18
C GLN A 21 4.78 -5.67 1.78
N PHE A 22 5.58 -5.59 0.72
CA PHE A 22 5.18 -5.99 -0.63
C PHE A 22 4.87 -7.49 -0.75
N LEU A 23 5.58 -8.34 0.01
CA LEU A 23 5.33 -9.79 0.05
C LEU A 23 3.98 -10.16 0.68
N THR A 24 3.31 -9.25 1.39
CA THR A 24 1.93 -9.48 1.85
C THR A 24 0.97 -9.74 0.69
N GLY A 25 1.25 -9.16 -0.50
CA GLY A 25 0.50 -9.43 -1.73
C GLY A 25 0.58 -10.90 -2.18
N SER A 26 1.70 -11.58 -1.94
CA SER A 26 1.86 -13.02 -2.23
C SER A 26 0.89 -13.87 -1.42
N VAL A 27 0.66 -13.52 -0.15
CA VAL A 27 -0.31 -14.23 0.72
C VAL A 27 -1.72 -14.10 0.16
N ILE A 28 -2.07 -12.91 -0.34
CA ILE A 28 -3.37 -12.66 -0.98
C ILE A 28 -3.49 -13.44 -2.30
N CYS A 29 -2.46 -13.40 -3.14
CA CYS A 29 -2.41 -14.13 -4.40
C CYS A 29 -2.51 -15.64 -4.20
N HIS A 30 -1.85 -16.19 -3.16
CA HIS A 30 -1.96 -17.60 -2.80
C HIS A 30 -3.41 -17.99 -2.49
N ARG A 31 -4.16 -17.12 -1.80
CA ARG A 31 -5.59 -17.33 -1.53
C ARG A 31 -6.41 -17.37 -2.82
N TYR A 32 -6.15 -16.49 -3.79
CA TYR A 32 -6.83 -16.53 -5.09
C TYR A 32 -6.55 -17.82 -5.86
N ILE A 33 -5.29 -18.27 -5.88
CA ILE A 33 -4.90 -19.53 -6.54
C ILE A 33 -5.60 -20.73 -5.91
N ARG A 34 -5.66 -20.78 -4.57
CA ARG A 34 -6.34 -21.84 -3.81
C ARG A 34 -7.85 -21.85 -4.04
N LYS A 35 -8.49 -20.68 -3.98
CA LYS A 35 -9.93 -20.53 -4.16
C LYS A 35 -10.39 -20.53 -5.62
N LYS A 36 -9.46 -20.42 -6.57
CA LYS A 36 -9.72 -20.25 -8.01
C LYS A 36 -10.65 -19.06 -8.33
N SER A 37 -10.66 -18.05 -7.45
CA SER A 37 -11.51 -16.88 -7.57
C SER A 37 -10.95 -15.73 -6.73
N THR A 38 -11.11 -14.50 -7.23
CA THR A 38 -10.83 -13.27 -6.47
C THR A 38 -11.97 -12.87 -5.53
N GLY A 39 -13.15 -13.49 -5.66
CA GLY A 39 -14.37 -13.06 -4.96
C GLY A 39 -14.67 -11.58 -5.19
N GLU A 40 -15.11 -10.89 -4.14
CA GLU A 40 -15.46 -9.45 -4.15
C GLU A 40 -14.24 -8.51 -3.94
N THR A 41 -13.02 -9.04 -3.99
CA THR A 41 -11.83 -8.20 -3.85
C THR A 41 -11.65 -7.31 -5.07
N SER A 42 -11.09 -6.10 -4.88
CA SER A 42 -10.74 -5.21 -5.98
C SER A 42 -9.30 -5.45 -6.44
N GLY A 43 -9.06 -5.38 -7.75
CA GLY A 43 -7.72 -5.44 -8.34
C GLY A 43 -6.96 -4.12 -8.24
N PHE A 44 -7.65 -3.04 -7.85
CA PHE A 44 -7.08 -1.71 -7.75
C PHE A 44 -5.80 -1.64 -6.91
N PRO A 45 -5.70 -2.26 -5.71
CA PRO A 45 -4.48 -2.21 -4.90
C PRO A 45 -3.24 -2.77 -5.60
N PHE A 46 -3.39 -3.78 -6.46
CA PHE A 46 -2.27 -4.35 -7.21
C PHE A 46 -1.83 -3.43 -8.35
N VAL A 47 -2.79 -2.89 -9.11
CA VAL A 47 -2.52 -1.95 -10.20
C VAL A 47 -1.94 -0.64 -9.67
N SER A 48 -2.48 -0.13 -8.56
CA SER A 48 -2.03 1.11 -7.93
C SER A 48 -0.66 0.94 -7.27
N GLY A 49 -0.37 -0.23 -6.71
CA GLY A 49 0.96 -0.59 -6.22
C GLY A 49 1.99 -0.63 -7.35
N PHE A 50 1.67 -1.26 -8.48
CA PHE A 50 2.53 -1.25 -9.67
C PHE A 50 2.80 0.18 -10.17
N LEU A 51 1.74 0.98 -10.28
CA LEU A 51 1.83 2.39 -10.67
C LEU A 51 2.78 3.16 -9.75
N SER A 52 2.58 3.06 -8.43
CA SER A 52 3.38 3.79 -7.46
C SER A 52 4.85 3.36 -7.46
N CYS A 53 5.13 2.04 -7.49
CA CYS A 53 6.50 1.56 -7.58
C CYS A 53 7.19 2.06 -8.85
N PHE A 54 6.52 2.07 -10.00
CA PHE A 54 7.14 2.56 -11.23
C PHE A 54 7.42 4.06 -11.19
N LEU A 55 6.51 4.87 -10.64
CA LEU A 55 6.71 6.31 -10.49
C LEU A 55 7.91 6.61 -9.56
N TRP A 56 8.01 5.93 -8.43
CA TRP A 56 9.15 6.05 -7.51
C TRP A 56 10.45 5.52 -8.10
N LEU A 57 10.40 4.47 -8.92
CA LEU A 57 11.55 3.99 -9.68
C LEU A 57 12.05 5.09 -10.63
N LYS A 58 11.16 5.69 -11.43
CA LYS A 58 11.53 6.79 -12.33
C LYS A 58 12.08 8.00 -11.56
N TYR A 59 11.47 8.33 -10.42
CA TYR A 59 11.96 9.38 -9.54
C TYR A 59 13.39 9.09 -9.05
N GLY A 60 13.63 7.90 -8.50
CA GLY A 60 14.96 7.47 -8.06
C GLY A 60 16.01 7.49 -9.18
N MET A 61 15.63 7.15 -10.41
CA MET A 61 16.53 7.27 -11.57
C MET A 61 16.89 8.73 -11.88
N LEU A 62 15.95 9.67 -11.74
CA LEU A 62 16.22 11.09 -11.98
C LEU A 62 17.13 11.70 -10.91
N THR A 63 16.92 11.31 -9.65
CA THR A 63 17.72 11.75 -8.50
C THR A 63 19.02 10.97 -8.31
N GLN A 64 19.17 9.82 -8.99
CA GLN A 64 20.27 8.86 -8.81
C GLN A 64 20.30 8.21 -7.40
N GLU A 65 19.14 8.10 -6.75
CA GLU A 65 19.00 7.49 -5.42
C GLU A 65 18.86 5.96 -5.51
N HIS A 66 19.97 5.24 -5.39
CA HIS A 66 20.04 3.78 -5.59
C HIS A 66 19.12 2.98 -4.65
N VAL A 67 18.95 3.40 -3.40
CA VAL A 67 18.06 2.73 -2.44
C VAL A 67 16.61 2.78 -2.94
N VAL A 68 16.16 3.95 -3.39
CA VAL A 68 14.81 4.15 -3.96
C VAL A 68 14.63 3.35 -5.24
N ILE A 69 15.63 3.36 -6.13
CA ILE A 69 15.61 2.55 -7.38
C ILE A 69 15.42 1.07 -7.03
N PHE A 70 16.28 0.53 -6.15
CA PHE A 70 16.34 -0.90 -5.87
C PHE A 70 15.04 -1.43 -5.27
N VAL A 71 14.50 -0.77 -4.23
CA VAL A 71 13.26 -1.22 -3.59
C VAL A 71 12.07 -1.20 -4.56
N ASN A 72 12.04 -0.25 -5.50
CA ASN A 72 10.93 -0.05 -6.42
C ASN A 72 11.04 -0.90 -7.68
N ILE A 73 12.24 -1.35 -8.08
CA ILE A 73 12.39 -2.44 -9.06
C ILE A 73 11.72 -3.71 -8.51
N ILE A 74 12.07 -4.10 -7.28
CA ILE A 74 11.49 -5.29 -6.63
C ILE A 74 9.96 -5.13 -6.53
N GLY A 75 9.50 -3.98 -6.04
CA GLY A 75 8.08 -3.66 -5.94
C GLY A 75 7.35 -3.75 -7.29
N SER A 76 7.91 -3.15 -8.35
CA SER A 76 7.31 -3.17 -9.69
C SER A 76 7.14 -4.59 -10.22
N VAL A 77 8.16 -5.44 -10.06
CA VAL A 77 8.10 -6.85 -10.48
C VAL A 77 7.05 -7.62 -9.68
N LEU A 78 7.04 -7.46 -8.35
CA LEU A 78 6.07 -8.12 -7.48
C LEU A 78 4.63 -7.69 -7.81
N PHE A 79 4.34 -6.39 -7.85
CA PHE A 79 3.00 -5.89 -8.14
C PHE A 79 2.54 -6.24 -9.55
N PHE A 80 3.42 -6.23 -10.55
CA PHE A 80 3.08 -6.73 -11.88
C PHE A 80 2.67 -8.21 -11.83
N SER A 81 3.43 -9.06 -11.13
CA SER A 81 3.07 -10.46 -10.95
C SER A 81 1.72 -10.65 -10.23
N TYR A 82 1.42 -9.81 -9.24
CA TYR A 82 0.13 -9.84 -8.53
C TYR A 82 -1.03 -9.42 -9.42
N VAL A 83 -0.83 -8.42 -10.30
CA VAL A 83 -1.83 -8.04 -11.30
C VAL A 83 -2.12 -9.21 -12.23
N LEU A 84 -1.10 -9.96 -12.68
CA LEU A 84 -1.30 -11.15 -13.51
C LEU A 84 -2.09 -12.23 -12.79
N VAL A 85 -1.73 -12.57 -11.54
CA VAL A 85 -2.48 -13.57 -10.75
C VAL A 85 -3.92 -13.12 -10.54
N TYR A 86 -4.14 -11.86 -10.16
CA TYR A 86 -5.49 -11.31 -9.99
C TYR A 86 -6.29 -11.38 -11.29
N PHE A 87 -5.68 -11.01 -12.42
CA PHE A 87 -6.31 -11.06 -13.74
C PHE A 87 -6.73 -12.48 -14.14
N THR A 88 -5.91 -13.49 -13.82
CA THR A 88 -6.22 -14.90 -14.12
C THR A 88 -7.49 -15.37 -13.40
N PHE A 89 -7.68 -15.00 -12.13
CA PHE A 89 -8.78 -15.48 -11.29
C PHE A 89 -9.96 -14.52 -11.15
N SER A 90 -9.87 -13.33 -11.74
CA SER A 90 -10.95 -12.32 -11.74
C SER A 90 -12.01 -12.62 -12.79
N ILE A 91 -13.27 -12.44 -12.41
CA ILE A 91 -14.42 -12.50 -13.32
C ILE A 91 -14.43 -11.26 -14.22
N ASN A 92 -14.24 -10.07 -13.64
CA ASN A 92 -14.37 -8.78 -14.31
C ASN A 92 -13.06 -8.31 -14.96
N LYS A 93 -12.55 -9.09 -15.92
CA LYS A 93 -11.27 -8.82 -16.61
C LYS A 93 -11.21 -7.45 -17.29
N ARG A 94 -12.33 -6.97 -17.84
CA ARG A 94 -12.42 -5.65 -18.50
C ARG A 94 -12.03 -4.50 -17.56
N ILE A 95 -12.45 -4.55 -16.30
CA ILE A 95 -12.14 -3.51 -15.31
C ILE A 95 -10.65 -3.51 -15.00
N VAL A 96 -10.05 -4.70 -14.82
CA VAL A 96 -8.61 -4.86 -14.57
C VAL A 96 -7.78 -4.33 -15.73
N ILE A 97 -8.14 -4.69 -16.97
CA ILE A 97 -7.47 -4.20 -18.18
C ILE A 97 -7.55 -2.68 -18.26
N ARG A 98 -8.73 -2.09 -18.04
CA ARG A 98 -8.90 -0.63 -18.08
C ARG A 98 -8.06 0.08 -17.02
N GLN A 99 -8.04 -0.44 -15.80
CA GLN A 99 -7.20 0.11 -14.72
C GLN A 99 -5.72 0.01 -15.06
N PHE A 100 -5.27 -1.15 -15.53
CA PHE A 100 -3.86 -1.38 -15.87
C PHE A 100 -3.41 -0.54 -17.07
N LEU A 101 -4.22 -0.46 -18.13
CA LEU A 101 -3.96 0.42 -19.28
C LEU A 101 -3.90 1.89 -18.84
N GLY A 102 -4.83 2.33 -17.98
CA GLY A 102 -4.80 3.68 -17.43
C GLY A 102 -3.50 3.97 -16.67
N ALA A 103 -3.04 3.03 -15.85
CA ALA A 103 -1.76 3.14 -15.15
C ALA A 103 -0.57 3.19 -16.13
N CYS A 104 -0.52 2.33 -17.14
CA CYS A 104 0.53 2.32 -18.15
C CYS A 104 0.57 3.61 -18.99
N VAL A 105 -0.59 4.12 -19.40
CA VAL A 105 -0.68 5.41 -20.12
C VAL A 105 -0.18 6.54 -19.24
N PHE A 106 -0.59 6.59 -17.97
CA PHE A 106 -0.11 7.61 -17.04
C PHE A 106 1.41 7.55 -16.83
N ILE A 107 1.96 6.35 -16.59
CA ILE A 107 3.41 6.12 -16.49
C ILE A 107 4.13 6.60 -17.75
N MET A 108 3.62 6.23 -18.93
CA MET A 108 4.21 6.60 -20.21
C MET A 108 4.23 8.12 -20.39
N LEU A 109 3.12 8.81 -20.09
CA LEU A 109 3.07 10.28 -20.15
C LEU A 109 4.06 10.94 -19.20
N CYS A 110 4.15 10.49 -17.94
CA CYS A 110 5.13 10.99 -16.98
C CYS A 110 6.58 10.73 -17.45
N THR A 111 6.83 9.56 -18.03
CA THR A 111 8.15 9.17 -18.53
C THR A 111 8.56 9.99 -19.75
N ILE A 112 7.64 10.21 -20.71
CA ILE A 112 7.86 11.08 -21.87
C ILE A 112 8.17 12.49 -21.38
N TYR A 113 7.31 13.07 -20.53
CA TYR A 113 7.52 14.42 -19.98
C TYR A 113 8.91 14.57 -19.35
N THR A 114 9.27 13.68 -18.42
CA THR A 114 10.55 13.75 -17.70
C THR A 114 11.78 13.47 -18.57
N THR A 115 11.62 12.79 -19.71
CA THR A 115 12.74 12.48 -20.62
C THR A 115 13.01 13.61 -21.62
N TYR A 116 11.98 14.33 -22.04
CA TYR A 116 12.11 15.46 -22.97
C TYR A 116 12.26 16.83 -22.28
N GLU A 117 12.02 16.92 -20.98
CA GLU A 117 12.30 18.12 -20.20
C GLU A 117 13.82 18.33 -20.11
N SER A 118 14.32 19.40 -20.72
CA SER A 118 15.76 19.72 -20.75
C SER A 118 16.30 20.18 -19.40
N ASN A 119 15.43 20.74 -18.54
CA ASN A 119 15.79 21.12 -17.20
C ASN A 119 15.62 19.93 -16.22
N LYS A 120 16.74 19.33 -15.83
CA LYS A 120 16.77 18.18 -14.90
C LYS A 120 16.10 18.47 -13.56
N GLU A 121 16.31 19.66 -12.99
CA GLU A 121 15.70 20.03 -11.70
C GLU A 121 14.17 20.10 -11.80
N LYS A 122 13.67 20.70 -12.89
CA LYS A 122 12.23 20.76 -13.17
C LYS A 122 11.65 19.36 -13.36
N ALA A 123 12.34 18.47 -14.08
CA ALA A 123 11.93 17.08 -14.26
C ALA A 123 11.84 16.34 -12.92
N VAL A 124 12.84 16.49 -12.04
CA VAL A 124 12.83 15.93 -10.68
C VAL A 124 11.66 16.48 -9.86
N ASN A 125 11.46 17.80 -9.86
CA ASN A 125 10.40 18.44 -9.08
C ASN A 125 9.00 17.99 -9.49
N VAL A 126 8.72 17.95 -10.80
CA VAL A 126 7.41 17.48 -11.30
C VAL A 126 7.22 16.00 -11.00
N SER A 127 8.26 15.17 -11.21
CA SER A 127 8.19 13.73 -10.90
C SER A 127 7.94 13.49 -9.41
N GLY A 128 8.62 14.23 -8.53
CA GLY A 128 8.45 14.16 -7.08
C GLY A 128 7.05 14.57 -6.65
N LEU A 129 6.53 15.68 -7.20
CA LEU A 129 5.15 16.12 -6.96
C LEU A 129 4.13 15.06 -7.39
N VAL A 130 4.31 14.44 -8.55
CA VAL A 130 3.44 13.34 -9.01
C VAL A 130 3.48 12.17 -8.03
N CYS A 131 4.66 11.75 -7.57
CA CYS A 131 4.81 10.67 -6.59
C CYS A 131 4.08 11.00 -5.28
N CYS A 132 4.27 12.22 -4.76
CA CYS A 132 3.59 12.70 -3.55
C CYS A 132 2.07 12.72 -3.72
N CYS A 133 1.57 13.28 -4.82
CA CYS A 133 0.13 13.36 -5.09
C CYS A 133 -0.50 11.97 -5.17
N VAL A 134 0.11 11.03 -5.91
CA VAL A 134 -0.37 9.65 -5.99
C VAL A 134 -0.33 8.97 -4.62
N GLY A 135 0.75 9.16 -3.85
CA GLY A 135 0.87 8.63 -2.49
C GLY A 135 -0.22 9.15 -1.55
N VAL A 136 -0.50 10.46 -1.57
CA VAL A 136 -1.55 11.08 -0.75
C VAL A 136 -2.94 10.59 -1.16
N LEU A 137 -3.20 10.39 -2.46
CA LEU A 137 -4.47 9.81 -2.92
C LEU A 137 -4.72 8.42 -2.33
N PHE A 138 -3.67 7.63 -2.07
CA PHE A 138 -3.81 6.33 -1.42
C PHE A 138 -4.21 6.43 0.06
N PHE A 139 -4.02 7.58 0.71
CA PHE A 139 -4.51 7.79 2.07
C PHE A 139 -6.03 7.90 2.17
N ALA A 140 -6.75 8.06 1.04
CA ALA A 140 -8.22 8.08 1.04
C ALA A 140 -8.82 6.85 1.74
N SER A 141 -8.30 5.64 1.45
CA SER A 141 -8.80 4.40 2.08
C SER A 141 -8.59 4.35 3.60
N PRO A 142 -7.38 4.57 4.15
CA PRO A 142 -7.18 4.62 5.59
C PRO A 142 -7.95 5.78 6.26
N PHE A 143 -8.14 6.93 5.62
CA PHE A 143 -9.01 7.99 6.15
C PHE A 143 -10.47 7.55 6.26
N THR A 144 -11.02 6.88 5.23
CA THR A 144 -12.38 6.32 5.31
C THR A 144 -12.50 5.31 6.45
N LYS A 145 -11.51 4.44 6.63
CA LYS A 145 -11.48 3.49 7.77
C LYS A 145 -11.40 4.21 9.12
N LEU A 146 -10.59 5.27 9.20
CA LEU A 146 -10.45 6.06 10.41
C LEU A 146 -11.78 6.71 10.80
N ALA A 147 -12.45 7.37 9.85
CA ALA A 147 -13.76 7.96 10.05
C ALA A 147 -14.79 6.91 10.50
N HIS A 148 -14.77 5.72 9.89
CA HIS A 148 -15.62 4.61 10.28
C HIS A 148 -15.38 4.17 11.74
N VAL A 149 -14.11 3.99 12.14
CA VAL A 149 -13.74 3.57 13.51
C VAL A 149 -14.15 4.62 14.54
N ILE A 150 -13.98 5.91 14.24
CA ILE A 150 -14.39 7.01 15.14
C ILE A 150 -15.91 7.00 15.31
N HIS A 151 -16.65 6.79 14.22
CA HIS A 151 -18.11 6.75 14.24
C HIS A 151 -18.65 5.52 14.98
N THR A 152 -18.10 4.34 14.70
CA THR A 152 -18.56 3.08 15.32
C THR A 152 -17.95 2.79 16.69
N LYS A 153 -16.89 3.54 17.06
CA LYS A 153 -16.07 3.30 18.25
C LYS A 153 -15.59 1.84 18.36
N ASN A 154 -15.28 1.22 17.21
CA ASN A 154 -14.87 -0.17 17.12
C ASN A 154 -13.71 -0.32 16.11
N THR A 155 -12.65 -1.02 16.53
CA THR A 155 -11.41 -1.21 15.77
C THR A 155 -11.31 -2.55 15.05
N GLU A 156 -12.38 -3.37 15.02
CA GLU A 156 -12.43 -4.67 14.32
C GLU A 156 -11.99 -4.58 12.84
N SER A 157 -12.26 -3.46 12.17
CA SER A 157 -11.90 -3.25 10.75
C SER A 157 -10.43 -2.86 10.51
N LEU A 158 -9.66 -2.57 11.56
CA LEU A 158 -8.27 -2.13 11.46
C LEU A 158 -7.30 -3.31 11.50
N PRO A 159 -6.47 -3.50 10.46
CA PRO A 159 -5.47 -4.56 10.45
C PRO A 159 -4.23 -4.15 11.27
N PHE A 160 -4.26 -4.36 12.58
CA PHE A 160 -3.22 -3.91 13.52
C PHE A 160 -1.77 -4.24 13.08
N PRO A 161 -1.42 -5.48 12.67
CA PRO A 161 -0.05 -5.77 12.23
C PRO A 161 0.39 -4.96 11.01
N ILE A 162 -0.53 -4.68 10.09
CA ILE A 162 -0.23 -3.89 8.88
C ILE A 162 0.00 -2.43 9.25
N ILE A 163 -0.77 -1.88 10.20
CA ILE A 163 -0.63 -0.49 10.65
C ILE A 163 0.71 -0.28 11.35
N ILE A 164 1.13 -1.20 12.22
CA ILE A 164 2.46 -1.13 12.86
C ILE A 164 3.58 -1.19 11.81
N ALA A 165 3.49 -2.15 10.88
CA ALA A 165 4.49 -2.27 9.82
C ALA A 165 4.57 -0.98 8.98
N SER A 166 3.42 -0.40 8.61
CA SER A 166 3.36 0.87 7.89
C SER A 166 3.96 2.03 8.69
N PHE A 167 3.70 2.11 10.00
CA PHE A 167 4.29 3.15 10.85
C PHE A 167 5.82 3.11 10.79
N PHE A 168 6.43 1.94 10.98
CA PHE A 168 7.88 1.79 10.93
C PHE A 168 8.46 2.03 9.54
N VAL A 169 7.83 1.50 8.48
CA VAL A 169 8.26 1.76 7.09
C VAL A 169 8.22 3.25 6.78
N SER A 170 7.12 3.93 7.09
CA SER A 170 7.01 5.38 6.88
C SER A 170 8.00 6.17 7.72
N LEU A 171 8.25 5.76 8.97
CA LEU A 171 9.26 6.41 9.81
C LEU A 171 10.69 6.23 9.25
N GLN A 172 11.04 5.02 8.80
CA GLN A 172 12.34 4.73 8.17
C GLN A 172 12.55 5.60 6.92
N TRP A 173 11.57 5.67 6.03
CA TRP A 173 11.65 6.49 4.82
C TRP A 173 11.63 7.99 5.11
N PHE A 174 10.90 8.44 6.13
CA PHE A 174 10.95 9.84 6.57
C PHE A 174 12.35 10.22 7.04
N ILE A 175 12.96 9.41 7.91
CA ILE A 175 14.34 9.65 8.38
C ILE A 175 15.33 9.54 7.22
N TYR A 176 15.17 8.56 6.32
CA TYR A 176 16.02 8.44 5.14
C TYR A 176 15.94 9.70 4.26
N GLY A 177 14.73 10.21 4.01
CA GLY A 177 14.53 11.46 3.28
C GLY A 177 15.16 12.67 3.97
N LEU A 178 15.18 12.72 5.31
CA LEU A 178 15.90 13.77 6.04
C LEU A 178 17.42 13.68 5.81
N LEU A 179 17.98 12.48 5.81
CA LEU A 179 19.42 12.25 5.62
C LEU A 179 19.91 12.66 4.22
N ILE A 180 19.11 12.40 3.19
CA ILE A 180 19.43 12.76 1.80
C ILE A 180 18.87 14.14 1.39
N GLU A 181 18.33 14.90 2.35
CA GLU A 181 17.72 16.22 2.14
C GLU A 181 16.60 16.27 1.08
N ASP A 182 15.93 15.14 0.85
CA ASP A 182 14.88 14.99 -0.16
C ASP A 182 13.48 15.19 0.42
N LYS A 183 12.90 16.37 0.18
CA LYS A 183 11.55 16.75 0.63
C LYS A 183 10.45 15.88 0.03
N PHE A 184 10.63 15.35 -1.18
CA PHE A 184 9.62 14.52 -1.84
C PHE A 184 9.52 13.15 -1.17
N ILE A 185 10.61 12.63 -0.61
CA ILE A 185 10.55 11.43 0.23
C ILE A 185 10.04 11.79 1.63
N GLN A 186 10.51 12.89 2.22
CA GLN A 186 10.14 13.27 3.60
C GLN A 186 8.63 13.47 3.79
N VAL A 187 8.01 14.33 2.98
CA VAL A 187 6.63 14.80 3.22
C VAL A 187 5.60 13.67 3.22
N PRO A 188 5.47 12.82 2.18
CA PRO A 188 4.46 11.77 2.18
C PRO A 188 4.72 10.71 3.25
N ASN A 189 5.97 10.44 3.60
CA ASN A 189 6.30 9.49 4.65
C ASN A 189 6.03 10.03 6.06
N LEU A 190 6.23 11.33 6.29
CA LEU A 190 5.78 11.98 7.52
C LEU A 190 4.26 11.88 7.67
N LEU A 191 3.51 12.17 6.60
CA LEU A 191 2.05 12.03 6.60
C LEU A 191 1.60 10.59 6.86
N GLY A 192 2.26 9.61 6.23
CA GLY A 192 1.99 8.18 6.46
C GLY A 192 2.30 7.74 7.89
N CYS A 193 3.39 8.25 8.47
CA CYS A 193 3.77 8.02 9.86
C CYS A 193 2.70 8.58 10.82
N LEU A 194 2.30 9.85 10.64
CA LEU A 194 1.25 10.48 11.45
C LEU A 194 -0.09 9.76 11.33
N LEU A 195 -0.50 9.39 10.11
CA LEU A 195 -1.74 8.67 9.88
C LEU A 195 -1.73 7.30 10.57
N SER A 196 -0.64 6.55 10.46
CA SER A 196 -0.48 5.25 11.12
C SER A 196 -0.46 5.41 12.64
N ALA A 197 0.19 6.45 13.17
CA ALA A 197 0.19 6.75 14.60
C ALA A 197 -1.23 7.03 15.12
N ILE A 198 -2.04 7.82 14.41
CA ILE A 198 -3.43 8.06 14.75
C ILE A 198 -4.24 6.76 14.76
N GLN A 199 -4.03 5.88 13.77
CA GLN A 199 -4.69 4.57 13.72
C GLN A 199 -4.30 3.67 14.92
N LEU A 200 -3.03 3.67 15.32
CA LEU A 200 -2.56 2.94 16.50
C LEU A 200 -3.16 3.51 17.79
N MET A 201 -3.26 4.83 17.91
CA MET A 201 -3.90 5.47 19.06
C MET A 201 -5.37 5.08 19.18
N LEU A 202 -6.11 5.05 18.07
CA LEU A 202 -7.51 4.59 18.10
C LEU A 202 -7.64 3.12 18.50
N TYR A 203 -6.66 2.27 18.14
CA TYR A 203 -6.65 0.87 18.56
C TYR A 203 -6.52 0.72 20.09
N VAL A 204 -5.82 1.64 20.75
CA VAL A 204 -5.69 1.67 22.22
C VAL A 204 -6.95 2.25 22.88
N ILE A 205 -7.57 3.25 22.27
CA ILE A 205 -8.74 3.96 22.84
C ILE A 205 -10.04 3.16 22.68
N TYR A 206 -10.24 2.51 21.53
CA TYR A 206 -11.49 1.82 21.23
C TYR A 206 -11.33 0.30 21.27
N PRO A 207 -12.29 -0.41 21.87
CA PRO A 207 -12.23 -1.87 21.94
C PRO A 207 -12.40 -2.50 20.56
N SER A 208 -11.74 -3.65 20.37
CA SER A 208 -12.03 -4.53 19.24
C SER A 208 -13.18 -5.45 19.63
N ARG A 209 -14.40 -5.14 19.16
CA ARG A 209 -15.59 -5.97 19.41
C ARG A 209 -15.97 -6.67 18.14
N SER A 210 -15.96 -8.01 18.13
CA SER A 210 -16.42 -8.72 16.94
C SER A 210 -17.93 -8.60 16.82
N THR A 211 -18.40 -8.09 15.68
CA THR A 211 -19.84 -7.90 15.41
C THR A 211 -20.53 -9.20 14.97
N TYR A 212 -19.87 -10.37 15.10
CA TYR A 212 -20.57 -11.65 15.06
C TYR A 212 -21.45 -11.77 16.30
N SER A 213 -22.66 -11.20 16.20
CA SER A 213 -23.80 -11.65 16.97
C SER A 213 -23.85 -13.16 16.83
N VAL A 214 -23.68 -13.85 17.96
CA VAL A 214 -24.18 -15.20 18.15
C VAL A 214 -25.64 -15.12 17.74
N GLY A 215 -25.96 -15.54 16.51
CA GLY A 215 -27.35 -15.78 16.13
C GLY A 215 -27.97 -16.71 17.18
N PRO A 216 -29.26 -16.56 17.51
CA PRO A 216 -29.88 -17.34 18.57
C PRO A 216 -29.48 -18.80 18.36
N ALA A 217 -28.87 -19.41 19.38
CA ALA A 217 -28.53 -20.82 19.35
C ALA A 217 -29.76 -21.55 18.83
N TYR A 218 -29.62 -22.29 17.73
CA TYR A 218 -30.69 -23.17 17.26
C TYR A 218 -31.04 -24.08 18.43
N GLN A 219 -32.12 -23.74 19.12
CA GLN A 219 -32.72 -24.57 20.13
C GLN A 219 -33.15 -25.80 19.35
N GLN A 220 -32.47 -26.92 19.56
CA GLN A 220 -32.85 -28.19 18.96
C GLN A 220 -34.33 -28.39 19.24
N LEU A 221 -35.16 -28.33 18.19
CA LEU A 221 -36.57 -28.67 18.28
C LEU A 221 -36.63 -30.08 18.84
N ARG A 222 -37.11 -30.20 20.07
CA ARG A 222 -37.29 -31.49 20.74
C ARG A 222 -38.27 -32.27 19.87
N THR A 223 -37.85 -33.44 19.39
CA THR A 223 -38.57 -34.29 18.43
C THR A 223 -39.96 -34.75 18.91
N GLU A 224 -40.37 -34.39 20.12
CA GLU A 224 -41.65 -34.74 20.74
C GLU A 224 -42.85 -33.95 20.18
N GLU A 225 -42.65 -32.84 19.45
CA GLU A 225 -43.76 -32.05 18.86
C GLU A 225 -44.14 -32.45 17.42
N ILE A 226 -43.42 -33.38 16.79
CA ILE A 226 -43.68 -33.79 15.39
C ILE A 226 -44.60 -35.03 15.30
N LEU A 227 -44.96 -35.65 16.43
CA LEU A 227 -45.72 -36.92 16.46
C LEU A 227 -47.00 -36.86 17.32
N ALA A 228 -47.58 -35.69 17.54
CA ALA A 228 -48.91 -35.51 18.11
C ALA A 228 -49.87 -34.92 17.07
#